data_AF-A0AA51DTQ6-F1
#
_entry.id   AF-A0AA51DTQ6-F1
#
_cell.length_a   1.000
_cell.length_b   1.000
_cell.length_c   1.000
_cell.angle_alpha   90.00
_cell.angle_beta   90.00
_cell.angle_gamma   90.00
#
_symmetry.space_group_name_H-M   'P 1'
#
loop_
_entity.id
_entity.type
_entity.pdbx_description
1 polymer ?
#
loop_
_entity_poly.entity_id
_entity_poly.type
_entity_poly.pdbx_seq_one_letter_code
_entity_poly.pdbx_strand_id
1 'polypeptide(L)'
;MASKLPVVKQTKYSYVLLSSILLIIISYGIFLLMGISFPIEESLIVYLVISYTGKAILPKNHKKGLNYIKNNQYDDAIVEFHESYVFFSKYKWVDKYRHIVMLSTSQFSYIEMALVNMAYCYGQIGQIEKAKELYQQVLNEFPDNQIAIAALKIFDSADGIDFDELQYMDK
;
A
#
# COMPACT_ATOMS: atom_id res chain seq x y z
N MET A 1 -12.11 14.47 6.45
CA MET A 1 -11.89 13.56 7.60
C MET A 1 -10.51 12.96 7.46
N ALA A 2 -9.61 13.22 8.42
CA ALA A 2 -8.30 12.59 8.43
C ALA A 2 -8.49 11.07 8.51
N SER A 3 -7.81 10.33 7.65
CA SER A 3 -7.86 8.87 7.64
C SER A 3 -7.31 8.32 8.95
N LYS A 4 -8.01 7.37 9.58
CA LYS A 4 -7.51 6.58 10.74
C LYS A 4 -6.37 5.61 10.37
N LEU A 5 -6.05 5.48 9.08
CA LEU A 5 -5.02 4.58 8.56
C LEU A 5 -3.71 5.35 8.36
N PRO A 6 -2.55 4.78 8.75
CA PRO A 6 -1.25 5.45 8.67
C PRO A 6 -0.83 5.74 7.22
N VAL A 7 -1.27 4.92 6.26
CA VAL A 7 -1.12 5.22 4.82
C VAL A 7 -2.46 5.09 4.11
N VAL A 8 -2.93 6.21 3.54
CA VAL A 8 -3.95 6.17 2.48
C VAL A 8 -3.35 6.76 1.22
N LYS A 9 -3.21 5.88 0.23
CA LYS A 9 -2.88 6.11 -1.18
C LYS A 9 -2.73 7.59 -1.58
N GLN A 10 -1.51 8.12 -1.53
CA GLN A 10 -1.20 9.37 -2.20
C GLN A 10 -1.19 9.14 -3.72
N THR A 11 -1.88 9.97 -4.49
CA THR A 11 -2.20 9.68 -5.91
C THR A 11 -1.34 10.47 -6.89
N LYS A 12 -0.62 9.80 -7.80
CA LYS A 12 -0.05 10.39 -9.03
C LYS A 12 -0.84 9.95 -10.26
N TYR A 13 -1.72 10.83 -10.78
CA TYR A 13 -2.63 10.51 -11.88
C TYR A 13 -1.95 10.41 -13.26
N SER A 14 -0.83 11.11 -13.47
CA SER A 14 -0.15 11.19 -14.77
C SER A 14 0.27 9.83 -15.33
N TYR A 15 0.87 8.97 -14.50
CA TYR A 15 1.31 7.64 -14.92
C TYR A 15 0.15 6.73 -15.31
N VAL A 16 -0.97 6.81 -14.58
CA VAL A 16 -2.15 6.00 -14.86
C VAL A 16 -2.80 6.44 -16.17
N LEU A 17 -2.90 7.75 -16.42
CA LEU A 17 -3.44 8.28 -17.68
C LEU A 17 -2.58 7.84 -18.88
N LEU A 18 -1.25 7.98 -18.79
CA LEU A 18 -0.34 7.52 -19.83
C LEU A 18 -0.47 6.01 -20.10
N SER A 19 -0.46 5.18 -19.05
CA SER A 19 -0.61 3.72 -19.21
C SER A 19 -1.97 3.30 -19.75
N SER A 20 -3.03 4.05 -19.44
CA SER A 20 -4.38 3.80 -19.97
C SER A 20 -4.42 4.05 -21.49
N ILE A 21 -3.83 5.17 -21.94
CA ILE A 21 -3.76 5.50 -23.36
C ILE A 21 -2.95 4.46 -24.12
N LEU A 22 -1.79 4.06 -23.60
CA LEU A 22 -0.93 3.05 -24.24
C LEU A 22 -1.66 1.70 -24.38
N LEU A 23 -2.38 1.26 -23.34
CA LEU A 23 -3.13 0.01 -23.38
C LEU A 23 -4.22 0.03 -24.46
N ILE A 24 -4.95 1.14 -24.58
CA ILE A 24 -6.00 1.31 -25.60
C ILE A 24 -5.39 1.34 -27.02
N ILE A 25 -4.27 2.04 -27.23
CA ILE A 25 -3.61 2.11 -28.54
C ILE A 25 -3.09 0.74 -28.97
N ILE A 26 -2.46 -0.01 -28.05
CA ILE A 26 -1.91 -1.34 -28.35
C ILE A 26 -3.04 -2.32 -28.67
N SER A 27 -4.09 -2.38 -27.85
CA SER A 27 -5.25 -3.25 -28.10
C SER A 27 -5.96 -2.87 -29.40
N TYR A 28 -6.09 -1.58 -29.70
CA TYR A 28 -6.67 -1.11 -30.96
C TYR A 28 -5.87 -1.58 -32.18
N GLY A 29 -4.54 -1.47 -32.13
CA GLY A 29 -3.67 -1.98 -33.20
C GLY A 29 -3.81 -3.49 -33.41
N ILE A 30 -3.92 -4.27 -32.32
CA ILE A 30 -4.14 -5.72 -32.39
C ILE A 30 -5.49 -6.03 -33.06
N PHE A 31 -6.56 -5.33 -32.66
CA PHE A 31 -7.90 -5.57 -33.20
C PHE A 31 -8.04 -5.14 -34.66
N LEU A 32 -7.33 -4.10 -35.09
CA LEU A 32 -7.21 -3.77 -36.52
C LEU A 32 -6.54 -4.90 -37.32
N LEU A 33 -5.44 -5.46 -36.81
CA LEU A 33 -4.75 -6.59 -37.47
C LEU A 33 -5.61 -7.85 -37.54
N MET A 34 -6.53 -8.04 -36.58
CA MET A 34 -7.48 -9.15 -36.55
C MET A 34 -8.72 -8.92 -37.42
N GLY A 35 -8.91 -7.72 -37.99
CA GLY A 35 -10.07 -7.39 -38.83
C GLY A 35 -11.38 -7.25 -38.04
N ILE A 36 -11.31 -6.89 -36.74
CA ILE A 36 -12.50 -6.67 -35.92
C ILE A 36 -13.20 -5.38 -36.36
N SER A 37 -14.53 -5.42 -36.51
CA SER A 37 -15.33 -4.30 -37.03
C SER A 37 -15.38 -3.07 -36.11
N PHE A 38 -15.31 -3.28 -34.79
CA PHE A 38 -15.43 -2.26 -33.75
C PHE A 38 -14.22 -2.28 -32.80
N PRO A 39 -13.01 -1.97 -33.31
CA PRO A 39 -11.77 -2.16 -32.55
C PRO A 39 -11.62 -1.20 -31.36
N ILE A 40 -12.31 -0.04 -31.37
CA ILE A 40 -12.23 0.94 -30.27
C ILE A 40 -13.06 0.44 -29.08
N GLU A 41 -14.28 -0.02 -29.34
CA GLU A 41 -15.20 -0.57 -28.36
C GLU A 41 -14.60 -1.77 -27.64
N GLU A 42 -14.01 -2.70 -28.40
CA GLU A 42 -13.31 -3.86 -27.83
C GLU A 42 -12.09 -3.46 -26.99
N SER A 43 -11.31 -2.47 -27.43
CA SER A 43 -10.17 -1.96 -26.64
C SER A 43 -10.60 -1.33 -25.31
N LEU A 44 -11.75 -0.66 -25.29
CA LEU A 44 -12.33 -0.14 -24.05
C LEU A 44 -12.78 -1.27 -23.12
N ILE A 45 -13.36 -2.34 -23.66
CA ILE A 45 -13.72 -3.53 -22.88
C ILE A 45 -12.47 -4.16 -22.26
N VAL A 46 -11.40 -4.37 -23.04
CA VAL A 46 -10.12 -4.89 -22.55
C VAL A 46 -9.57 -4.00 -21.43
N TYR A 47 -9.58 -2.69 -21.62
CA TYR A 47 -9.17 -1.73 -20.60
C TYR A 47 -9.98 -1.89 -19.30
N LEU A 48 -11.30 -1.97 -19.39
CA LEU A 48 -12.18 -2.11 -18.22
C LEU A 48 -11.96 -3.43 -17.49
N VAL A 49 -11.83 -4.53 -18.23
CA VAL A 49 -11.57 -5.86 -17.67
C VAL A 49 -10.25 -5.86 -16.89
N ILE A 50 -9.16 -5.37 -17.49
CA ILE A 50 -7.85 -5.30 -16.84
C ILE A 50 -7.90 -4.38 -15.60
N SER A 51 -8.48 -3.19 -15.75
CA SER A 51 -8.63 -2.21 -14.66
C SER A 51 -9.39 -2.79 -13.47
N TYR A 52 -10.54 -3.42 -13.72
CA TYR A 52 -11.42 -3.91 -12.67
C TYR A 52 -10.83 -5.16 -11.99
N THR A 53 -10.42 -6.16 -12.78
CA THR A 53 -9.87 -7.42 -12.26
C THR A 53 -8.56 -7.19 -11.51
N GLY A 54 -7.65 -6.40 -12.08
CA GLY A 54 -6.36 -6.07 -11.45
C GLY A 54 -6.55 -5.39 -10.11
N LYS A 55 -7.45 -4.39 -10.03
CA LYS A 55 -7.76 -3.71 -8.77
C LYS A 55 -8.46 -4.60 -7.75
N ALA A 56 -9.29 -5.54 -8.19
CA ALA A 56 -10.04 -6.42 -7.29
C ALA A 56 -9.17 -7.53 -6.69
N ILE A 57 -8.33 -8.14 -7.52
CA ILE A 57 -7.64 -9.40 -7.18
C ILE A 57 -6.27 -9.13 -6.59
N LEU A 58 -5.44 -8.32 -7.24
CA LEU A 58 -4.02 -8.21 -6.90
C LEU A 58 -3.77 -7.63 -5.48
N PRO A 59 -4.43 -6.55 -5.04
CA PRO A 59 -4.25 -6.01 -3.70
C PRO A 59 -5.28 -6.54 -2.70
N LYS A 60 -5.85 -7.74 -2.91
CA LYS A 60 -6.95 -8.28 -2.08
C LYS A 60 -6.61 -8.32 -0.59
N ASN A 61 -5.48 -8.92 -0.24
CA ASN A 61 -5.06 -9.06 1.16
C ASN A 61 -4.75 -7.69 1.78
N HIS A 62 -4.08 -6.79 1.03
CA HIS A 62 -3.86 -5.43 1.49
C HIS A 62 -5.16 -4.70 1.82
N LYS A 63 -6.18 -4.81 0.97
CA LYS A 63 -7.50 -4.22 1.21
C LYS A 63 -8.20 -4.80 2.43
N LYS A 64 -8.07 -6.11 2.66
CA LYS A 64 -8.59 -6.75 3.86
C LYS A 64 -7.88 -6.26 5.12
N GLY A 65 -6.54 -6.16 5.11
CA GLY A 65 -5.78 -5.61 6.23
C GLY A 65 -6.25 -4.20 6.61
N LEU A 66 -6.49 -3.33 5.62
CA LEU A 66 -7.08 -2.01 5.85
C LEU A 66 -8.51 -2.08 6.43
N ASN A 67 -9.30 -3.08 6.05
CA ASN A 67 -10.64 -3.30 6.60
C ASN A 67 -10.56 -3.77 8.06
N TYR A 68 -9.62 -4.66 8.39
CA TYR A 68 -9.37 -5.10 9.75
C TYR A 68 -8.92 -3.96 10.66
N ILE A 69 -8.03 -3.06 10.20
CA ILE A 69 -7.68 -1.84 10.96
C ILE A 69 -8.93 -0.99 11.24
N LYS A 70 -9.82 -0.80 10.26
CA LYS A 70 -11.05 -0.01 10.47
C LYS A 70 -11.96 -0.59 11.56
N ASN A 71 -11.86 -1.90 11.80
CA ASN A 71 -12.59 -2.62 12.82
C ASN A 71 -11.77 -2.84 14.11
N ASN A 72 -10.58 -2.23 14.22
CA ASN A 72 -9.62 -2.42 15.33
C ASN A 72 -9.15 -3.88 15.53
N GLN A 73 -9.22 -4.71 14.49
CA GLN A 73 -8.76 -6.10 14.50
C GLN A 73 -7.29 -6.16 14.06
N TYR A 74 -6.38 -5.73 14.95
CA TYR A 74 -4.97 -5.53 14.58
C TYR A 74 -4.21 -6.83 14.30
N ASP A 75 -4.46 -7.90 15.06
CA ASP A 75 -3.84 -9.21 14.82
C ASP A 75 -4.21 -9.78 13.44
N ASP A 76 -5.50 -9.74 13.09
CA ASP A 76 -5.98 -10.16 11.75
C ASP A 76 -5.39 -9.28 10.63
N ALA A 77 -5.25 -7.98 10.90
CA ALA A 77 -4.65 -7.05 9.95
C ALA A 77 -3.18 -7.39 9.68
N ILE A 78 -2.40 -7.75 10.71
CA ILE A 78 -1.00 -8.15 10.57
C ILE A 78 -0.87 -9.35 9.62
N VAL A 79 -1.73 -10.37 9.78
CA VAL A 79 -1.73 -11.55 8.91
C VAL A 79 -1.98 -11.16 7.44
N GLU A 80 -3.01 -10.35 7.18
CA GLU A 80 -3.33 -9.95 5.81
C GLU A 80 -2.29 -9.01 5.18
N PHE A 81 -1.63 -8.15 5.98
CA PHE A 81 -0.50 -7.36 5.48
C PHE A 81 0.74 -8.20 5.23
N HIS A 82 1.00 -9.23 6.05
CA HIS A 82 2.08 -10.18 5.80
C HIS A 82 1.85 -10.91 4.47
N GLU A 83 0.64 -11.42 4.23
CA GLU A 83 0.27 -12.05 2.97
C GLU A 83 0.39 -11.07 1.78
N SER A 84 0.03 -9.81 1.97
CA SER A 84 0.27 -8.75 0.98
C SER A 84 1.76 -8.58 0.70
N TYR A 85 2.59 -8.49 1.73
CA TYR A 85 4.04 -8.36 1.61
C TYR A 85 4.64 -9.55 0.86
N VAL A 86 4.29 -10.78 1.23
CA VAL A 86 4.75 -12.01 0.58
C VAL A 86 4.40 -12.02 -0.90
N PHE A 87 3.15 -11.69 -1.26
CA PHE A 87 2.72 -11.65 -2.65
C PHE A 87 3.52 -10.64 -3.49
N PHE A 88 3.62 -9.38 -3.03
CA PHE A 88 4.31 -8.34 -3.81
C PHE A 88 5.83 -8.49 -3.78
N SER A 89 6.40 -9.09 -2.73
CA SER A 89 7.82 -9.47 -2.68
C SER A 89 8.14 -10.60 -3.64
N LYS A 90 7.26 -11.59 -3.79
CA LYS A 90 7.40 -12.67 -4.79
C LYS A 90 7.24 -12.14 -6.22
N TYR A 91 6.29 -11.24 -6.43
CA TYR A 91 5.97 -10.68 -7.74
C TYR A 91 6.29 -9.18 -7.82
N LYS A 92 7.56 -8.81 -7.57
CA LYS A 92 8.00 -7.40 -7.54
C LYS A 92 7.62 -6.60 -8.79
N TRP A 93 7.57 -7.26 -9.94
CA TRP A 93 7.17 -6.64 -11.20
C TRP A 93 5.71 -6.14 -11.18
N VAL A 94 4.80 -6.81 -10.45
CA VAL A 94 3.40 -6.40 -10.32
C VAL A 94 3.31 -5.07 -9.58
N ASP A 95 4.10 -4.88 -8.51
CA ASP A 95 4.12 -3.63 -7.76
C ASP A 95 4.85 -2.52 -8.53
N LYS A 96 5.93 -2.86 -9.23
CA LYS A 96 6.68 -1.94 -10.11
C LYS A 96 5.81 -1.41 -11.25
N TYR A 97 5.06 -2.29 -11.91
CA TYR A 97 4.20 -1.97 -13.04
C TYR A 97 2.72 -1.81 -12.64
N ARG A 98 2.43 -1.52 -11.37
CA ARG A 98 1.07 -1.35 -10.82
C ARG A 98 0.20 -0.35 -11.56
N HIS A 99 0.82 0.64 -12.20
CA HIS A 99 0.12 1.62 -13.03
C HIS A 99 -0.45 0.99 -14.30
N ILE A 100 0.12 -0.11 -14.80
CA ILE A 100 -0.38 -0.88 -15.96
C ILE A 100 -1.36 -1.97 -15.49
N VAL A 101 -0.94 -2.83 -14.55
CA VAL A 101 -1.72 -4.03 -14.17
C VAL A 101 -2.84 -3.78 -13.17
N MET A 102 -2.77 -2.69 -12.41
CA MET A 102 -3.79 -2.32 -11.41
C MET A 102 -4.35 -0.92 -11.64
N LEU A 103 -3.85 -0.15 -12.62
CA LEU A 103 -4.10 1.28 -12.76
C LEU A 103 -4.03 2.02 -11.40
N SER A 104 -3.05 1.64 -10.59
CA SER A 104 -2.89 2.17 -9.24
C SER A 104 -2.03 3.42 -9.28
N THR A 105 -2.57 4.49 -8.70
CA THR A 105 -1.91 5.80 -8.55
C THR A 105 -1.07 5.93 -7.29
N SER A 106 -0.96 4.88 -6.46
CA SER A 106 -0.27 4.96 -5.15
C SER A 106 1.18 5.39 -5.32
N GLN A 107 1.61 6.40 -4.57
CA GLN A 107 3.02 6.78 -4.48
C GLN A 107 3.84 5.66 -3.83
N PHE A 108 3.37 5.15 -2.69
CA PHE A 108 4.00 4.03 -2.00
C PHE A 108 3.76 2.71 -2.72
N SER A 109 4.78 1.85 -2.68
CA SER A 109 4.68 0.46 -3.11
C SER A 109 3.79 -0.34 -2.13
N TYR A 110 3.18 -1.43 -2.58
CA TYR A 110 2.42 -2.29 -1.67
C TYR A 110 3.30 -2.99 -0.65
N ILE A 111 4.57 -3.27 -0.99
CA ILE A 111 5.57 -3.77 -0.03
C ILE A 111 5.77 -2.76 1.10
N GLU A 112 6.05 -1.51 0.76
CA GLU A 112 6.25 -0.42 1.71
C GLU A 112 5.01 -0.17 2.57
N MET A 113 3.83 -0.10 1.95
CA MET A 113 2.57 0.08 2.68
C MET A 113 2.29 -1.10 3.62
N ALA A 114 2.58 -2.34 3.21
CA ALA A 114 2.37 -3.51 4.06
C ALA A 114 3.27 -3.47 5.30
N LEU A 115 4.56 -3.16 5.13
CA LEU A 115 5.50 -3.04 6.26
C LEU A 115 5.08 -1.94 7.24
N VAL A 116 4.78 -0.74 6.74
CA VAL A 116 4.32 0.39 7.57
C VAL A 116 3.03 0.05 8.31
N ASN A 117 2.06 -0.57 7.62
CA ASN A 117 0.79 -0.92 8.25
C ASN A 117 0.94 -2.05 9.29
N MET A 118 1.82 -3.03 9.06
CA MET A 118 2.16 -4.04 10.08
C MET A 118 2.79 -3.39 11.30
N ALA A 119 3.78 -2.51 11.11
CA ALA A 119 4.44 -1.79 12.21
C ALA A 119 3.42 -0.99 13.03
N TYR A 120 2.50 -0.29 12.36
CA TYR A 120 1.39 0.39 13.02
C TYR A 120 0.53 -0.57 13.84
N CYS A 121 0.11 -1.72 13.29
CA CYS A 121 -0.70 -2.69 14.00
C CYS A 121 0.02 -3.25 15.24
N TYR A 122 1.31 -3.56 15.14
CA TYR A 122 2.12 -3.99 16.29
C TYR A 122 2.17 -2.92 17.40
N GLY A 123 2.29 -1.64 17.02
CA GLY A 123 2.22 -0.53 17.96
C GLY A 123 0.86 -0.44 18.68
N GLN A 124 -0.25 -0.67 17.95
CA GLN A 124 -1.60 -0.63 18.52
C GLN A 124 -1.88 -1.77 19.52
N ILE A 125 -1.20 -2.91 19.40
CA ILE A 125 -1.31 -4.05 20.33
C ILE A 125 -0.20 -4.06 21.41
N GLY A 126 0.54 -2.96 21.55
CA GLY A 126 1.57 -2.79 22.59
C GLY A 126 2.88 -3.53 22.34
N GLN A 127 3.06 -4.14 21.16
CA GLN A 127 4.31 -4.82 20.79
C GLN A 127 5.30 -3.82 20.16
N ILE A 128 5.73 -2.85 20.97
CA ILE A 128 6.52 -1.68 20.53
C ILE A 128 7.84 -2.08 19.87
N GLU A 129 8.56 -3.05 20.42
CA GLU A 129 9.84 -3.49 19.85
C GLU A 129 9.70 -4.06 18.43
N LYS A 130 8.66 -4.87 18.18
CA LYS A 130 8.36 -5.35 16.82
C LYS A 130 7.96 -4.22 15.88
N ALA A 131 7.25 -3.22 16.39
CA ALA A 131 6.91 -2.04 15.59
C ALA A 131 8.18 -1.27 15.20
N LYS A 132 9.11 -1.05 16.13
CA LYS A 132 10.41 -0.41 15.85
C LYS A 132 11.21 -1.20 14.81
N GLU A 133 11.33 -2.53 14.98
CA GLU A 133 12.02 -3.40 14.03
C GLU A 133 11.47 -3.25 12.61
N LEU A 134 10.15 -3.27 12.45
CA LEU A 134 9.51 -3.11 11.14
C LEU A 134 9.68 -1.71 10.57
N TYR A 135 9.58 -0.65 11.38
CA TYR A 135 9.86 0.70 10.88
C TYR A 135 11.32 0.88 10.48
N GLN A 136 12.26 0.25 11.20
CA GLN A 136 13.67 0.24 10.80
C GLN A 136 13.87 -0.53 9.49
N GLN A 137 13.17 -1.65 9.30
CA GLN A 137 13.15 -2.35 8.01
C GLN A 137 12.61 -1.46 6.89
N VAL A 138 11.52 -0.72 7.14
CA VAL A 138 10.98 0.24 6.17
C VAL A 138 12.05 1.26 5.77
N LEU A 139 12.80 1.83 6.72
CA LEU A 139 13.85 2.82 6.38
C LEU A 139 15.06 2.20 5.68
N ASN A 140 15.35 0.92 5.91
CA ASN A 140 16.40 0.22 5.18
C ASN A 140 16.04 0.02 3.70
N GLU A 141 14.77 -0.23 3.40
CA GLU A 141 14.27 -0.45 2.03
C GLU A 141 13.79 0.85 1.34
N PHE A 142 13.27 1.80 2.13
CA PHE A 142 12.64 3.06 1.72
C PHE A 142 13.12 4.21 2.62
N PRO A 143 14.36 4.71 2.44
CA PRO A 143 15.00 5.66 3.37
C PRO A 143 14.24 6.97 3.59
N ASP A 144 13.47 7.40 2.60
CA ASP A 144 12.72 8.66 2.64
C ASP A 144 11.30 8.52 3.24
N ASN A 145 10.96 7.34 3.78
CA ASN A 145 9.62 7.09 4.32
C ASN A 145 9.35 7.91 5.58
N GLN A 146 8.64 9.03 5.41
CA GLN A 146 8.35 9.99 6.47
C GLN A 146 7.53 9.41 7.63
N ILE A 147 6.72 8.37 7.38
CA ILE A 147 5.90 7.74 8.42
C ILE A 147 6.80 6.93 9.36
N ALA A 148 7.71 6.14 8.82
CA ALA A 148 8.67 5.38 9.61
C ALA A 148 9.63 6.30 10.37
N ILE A 149 10.13 7.38 9.74
CA ILE A 149 10.95 8.40 10.41
C ILE A 149 10.18 9.02 11.59
N ALA A 150 8.93 9.42 11.39
CA ALA A 150 8.13 10.03 12.44
C ALA A 150 7.81 9.04 13.57
N ALA A 151 7.47 7.79 13.23
CA ALA A 151 7.12 6.78 14.22
C ALA A 151 8.30 6.41 15.13
N LEU A 152 9.50 6.21 14.57
CA LEU A 152 10.70 5.92 15.35
C LEU A 152 11.06 7.07 16.29
N LYS A 153 10.98 8.33 15.83
CA LYS A 153 11.20 9.50 16.69
C LYS A 153 10.23 9.56 17.87
N ILE A 154 8.97 9.18 17.67
CA ILE A 154 7.97 9.11 18.75
C ILE A 154 8.39 8.04 19.76
N PHE A 155 8.77 6.85 19.31
CA PHE A 155 9.20 5.80 20.21
C PHE A 155 10.48 6.16 20.99
N ASP A 156 11.48 6.73 20.32
CA ASP A 156 12.72 7.19 20.99
C ASP A 156 12.43 8.25 22.05
N SER A 157 11.48 9.16 21.76
CA SER A 157 11.05 10.17 22.73
C SER A 157 10.30 9.57 23.91
N ALA A 158 9.56 8.48 23.72
CA ALA A 158 8.83 7.79 24.78
C ALA A 158 9.76 6.95 25.66
N ASP A 159 10.79 6.33 25.09
CA ASP A 159 11.81 5.58 25.84
C ASP A 159 12.64 6.50 26.76
N GLY A 160 12.79 7.78 26.40
CA GLY A 160 13.47 8.80 27.20
C GLY A 160 12.61 9.45 28.29
N ILE A 161 11.33 9.10 28.40
CA ILE A 161 10.43 9.61 29.44
C ILE A 161 10.41 8.61 30.59
N ASP A 162 10.98 9.00 31.72
CA ASP A 162 10.76 8.30 32.99
C ASP A 162 9.35 8.64 33.49
N PHE A 163 8.42 7.70 33.35
CA PHE A 163 7.05 7.87 33.80
C PHE A 163 6.93 7.96 35.33
N ASP A 164 7.97 7.57 36.08
CA ASP A 164 8.01 7.76 37.53
C ASP A 164 8.25 9.24 37.90
N GLU A 165 8.98 10.03 37.10
CA GLU A 165 9.16 11.48 37.34
C GLU A 165 7.87 12.29 37.10
N LEU A 166 7.03 11.87 36.15
CA LEU A 166 5.75 12.53 35.85
C LEU A 166 4.73 12.38 36.99
N GLN A 167 4.85 11.34 37.81
CA GLN A 167 3.96 11.11 38.95
C GLN A 167 4.21 12.08 40.13
N TYR A 168 5.34 12.79 40.14
CA TYR A 168 5.71 13.77 41.17
C TYR A 168 5.49 15.23 40.76
N MET A 169 5.13 15.51 39.50
CA MET A 169 4.86 16.87 39.02
C MET A 169 3.41 17.33 39.21
N ASP A 170 2.50 16.42 39.59
CA ASP A 170 1.08 16.69 39.86
C ASP A 170 0.76 16.85 41.38
N LYS A 171 1.74 17.24 42.21
CA LYS A 171 1.53 17.56 43.64
C LYS A 171 1.81 19.02 43.98
#